data_AF-F5REJ8-F1
#
_entry.id   AF-F5REJ8-F1
#
_cell.length_a   1.000
_cell.length_b   1.000
_cell.length_c   1.000
_cell.angle_alpha   90.00
_cell.angle_beta   90.00
_cell.angle_gamma   90.00
#
_symmetry.space_group_name_H-M   'P 1'
#
loop_
_entity.id
_entity.type
_entity.pdbx_description
1 polymer ?
#
loop_
_entity_poly.entity_id
_entity_poly.type
_entity_poly.pdbx_seq_one_letter_code
_entity_poly.pdbx_strand_id
1 'polypeptide(L)'
;MPPPTPSLVRRALCRALPLAAALPWRVVSARGPLRIYHVMSFDSPWRWTDGQFAGFKEGLGAAPAEYRVFQMDVKRFSTPQAKTDRAAVAWRDIQAWQPDLIYTSDDDALGYIGRLRDDASPPLVFSGANRSLTDHGLERASNLTGVLEEEHFAESVQLLRTLSGRVRRLAVISDAAPHWAPVIQRIRARAAAMPGIELAQVDLTSRYAEFQSRVKHYGQGHADAVVYLGIFNLKDDSGRNVPYKTVQRWVTENSALPDISFWIDRIHHGVLCSVTISEHEQGLAAGRLARAILIDGRRAADLPILPTVKGHPAISLARARQLGITVKATELLSSEIVTEFEWNKAAG
;
A
#
# COMPACT_ATOMS: atom_id res chain seq x y z
N MET A 1 -59.10 76.70 44.26
CA MET A 1 -59.73 76.11 45.46
C MET A 1 -59.44 74.62 45.48
N PRO A 2 -58.95 74.09 46.62
CA PRO A 2 -58.36 72.73 46.77
C PRO A 2 -59.47 71.69 47.04
N PRO A 3 -59.23 70.39 47.39
CA PRO A 3 -58.01 69.63 47.76
C PRO A 3 -58.00 68.22 47.07
N PRO A 4 -57.37 67.11 47.57
CA PRO A 4 -56.37 66.93 48.63
C PRO A 4 -55.11 66.11 48.24
N THR A 5 -54.11 66.26 49.11
CA THR A 5 -52.95 65.39 49.37
C THR A 5 -53.26 63.88 49.41
N PRO A 6 -52.44 63.02 48.79
CA PRO A 6 -52.40 61.60 49.11
C PRO A 6 -51.31 61.27 50.15
N SER A 7 -51.74 60.56 51.18
CA SER A 7 -50.95 59.97 52.25
C SER A 7 -49.99 58.89 51.74
N LEU A 8 -48.81 58.87 52.34
CA LEU A 8 -47.76 57.87 52.21
C LEU A 8 -48.28 56.44 52.49
N VAL A 9 -48.21 55.58 51.48
CA VAL A 9 -48.17 54.12 51.66
C VAL A 9 -46.84 53.62 51.13
N ARG A 10 -45.92 53.30 52.03
CA ARG A 10 -44.68 52.59 51.72
C ARG A 10 -45.04 51.18 51.24
N ARG A 11 -45.03 50.96 49.93
CA ARG A 11 -44.95 49.61 49.34
C ARG A 11 -43.50 49.33 48.99
N ALA A 12 -42.89 48.38 49.70
CA ALA A 12 -41.61 47.82 49.36
C ALA A 12 -41.70 47.12 48.00
N LEU A 13 -41.12 47.72 46.96
CA LEU A 13 -40.84 47.02 45.71
C LEU A 13 -39.59 46.16 45.91
N CYS A 14 -39.80 44.88 46.23
CA CYS A 14 -38.78 43.86 46.00
C CYS A 14 -38.54 43.77 44.49
N ARG A 15 -37.34 44.18 44.06
CA ARG A 15 -36.84 43.97 42.70
C ARG A 15 -36.77 42.46 42.45
N ALA A 16 -37.67 41.93 41.63
CA ALA A 16 -37.50 40.61 41.03
C ALA A 16 -36.34 40.72 40.02
N LEU A 17 -35.18 40.18 40.38
CA LEU A 17 -34.13 39.88 39.40
C LEU A 17 -34.67 38.81 38.44
N PRO A 18 -34.50 38.95 37.11
CA PRO A 18 -34.79 37.85 36.22
C PRO A 18 -33.78 36.73 36.51
N LEU A 19 -34.29 35.56 36.90
CA LEU A 19 -33.55 34.31 36.92
C LEU A 19 -33.02 34.10 35.48
N ALA A 20 -31.74 34.37 35.27
CA ALA A 20 -31.07 33.93 34.05
C ALA A 20 -31.13 32.40 34.05
N ALA A 21 -32.02 31.84 33.23
CA ALA A 21 -32.06 30.42 32.97
C ALA A 21 -30.69 30.03 32.42
N ALA A 22 -29.87 29.42 33.26
CA ALA A 22 -28.64 28.79 32.84
C ALA A 22 -29.03 27.72 31.81
N LEU A 23 -28.84 28.04 30.54
CA LEU A 23 -28.88 27.07 29.45
C LEU A 23 -27.95 25.93 29.87
N PRO A 24 -28.43 24.68 29.97
CA PRO A 24 -27.57 23.58 30.32
C PRO A 24 -26.46 23.53 29.28
N TRP A 25 -25.23 23.71 29.72
CA TRP A 25 -24.04 23.42 28.94
C TRP A 25 -24.28 22.06 28.31
N ARG A 26 -24.42 22.01 26.98
CA ARG A 26 -24.48 20.75 26.26
C ARG A 26 -23.20 20.03 26.61
N VAL A 27 -23.29 19.02 27.46
CA VAL A 27 -22.25 18.03 27.62
C VAL A 27 -22.08 17.44 26.23
N VAL A 28 -21.01 17.84 25.54
CA VAL A 28 -20.53 17.12 24.37
C VAL A 28 -20.29 15.72 24.89
N SER A 29 -21.19 14.79 24.55
CA SER A 29 -20.96 13.38 24.80
C SER A 29 -19.60 13.07 24.20
N ALA A 30 -18.64 12.71 25.05
CA ALA A 30 -17.36 12.21 24.58
C ALA A 30 -17.71 10.98 23.75
N ARG A 31 -17.67 11.11 22.41
CA ARG A 31 -17.74 9.94 21.54
C ARG A 31 -16.71 8.96 22.09
N GLY A 32 -17.13 7.72 22.32
CA GLY A 32 -16.22 6.64 22.69
C GLY A 32 -15.09 6.51 21.66
N PRO A 33 -14.08 5.68 21.94
CA PRO A 33 -13.00 5.45 20.98
C PRO A 33 -13.59 5.06 19.61
N LEU A 34 -12.98 5.56 18.53
CA LEU A 34 -13.35 5.22 17.16
C LEU A 34 -13.25 3.71 16.97
N ARG A 35 -14.25 3.09 16.35
CA ARG A 35 -14.25 1.67 16.06
C ARG A 35 -13.81 1.44 14.62
N ILE A 36 -12.65 0.82 14.45
CA ILE A 36 -12.09 0.53 13.12
C ILE A 36 -12.01 -0.99 12.93
N TYR A 37 -12.70 -1.48 11.91
CA TYR A 37 -12.65 -2.90 11.56
C TYR A 37 -11.70 -3.11 10.38
N HIS A 38 -10.57 -3.76 10.62
CA HIS A 38 -9.56 -4.07 9.61
C HIS A 38 -9.80 -5.48 9.06
N VAL A 39 -10.07 -5.58 7.75
CA VAL A 39 -10.07 -6.85 7.02
C VAL A 39 -8.79 -6.95 6.21
N MET A 40 -7.96 -7.93 6.53
CA MET A 40 -6.72 -8.21 5.83
C MET A 40 -6.96 -9.27 4.75
N SER A 41 -6.45 -9.09 3.54
CA SER A 41 -6.45 -10.16 2.54
C SER A 41 -5.66 -11.37 3.04
N PHE A 42 -4.55 -11.12 3.71
CA PHE A 42 -3.60 -12.15 4.14
C PHE A 42 -3.57 -12.35 5.65
N ASP A 43 -2.66 -13.20 6.11
CA ASP A 43 -2.46 -13.55 7.50
C ASP A 43 -1.33 -12.75 8.18
N SER A 44 -1.36 -12.77 9.51
CA SER A 44 -0.34 -12.25 10.41
C SER A 44 0.22 -13.41 11.27
N PRO A 45 1.53 -13.44 11.57
CA PRO A 45 2.53 -12.42 11.26
C PRO A 45 3.00 -12.47 9.79
N TRP A 46 3.00 -11.32 9.13
CA TRP A 46 3.63 -11.11 7.83
C TRP A 46 4.00 -9.63 7.66
N ARG A 47 5.30 -9.34 7.43
CA ARG A 47 5.85 -7.97 7.29
C ARG A 47 4.95 -7.02 6.51
N TRP A 48 4.47 -7.45 5.35
CA TRP A 48 3.61 -6.65 4.49
C TRP A 48 2.31 -6.24 5.19
N THR A 49 1.51 -7.23 5.61
CA THR A 49 0.23 -7.04 6.27
C THR A 49 0.35 -6.27 7.60
N ASP A 50 1.36 -6.61 8.40
CA ASP A 50 1.58 -5.99 9.71
C ASP A 50 2.09 -4.55 9.58
N GLY A 51 2.98 -4.29 8.62
CA GLY A 51 3.53 -2.96 8.37
C GLY A 51 2.49 -2.01 7.78
N GLN A 52 1.57 -2.49 6.92
CA GLN A 52 0.39 -1.73 6.50
C GLN A 52 -0.47 -1.33 7.72
N PHE A 53 -0.73 -2.25 8.64
CA PHE A 53 -1.54 -1.93 9.81
C PHE A 53 -0.82 -0.97 10.77
N ALA A 54 0.49 -1.12 10.97
CA ALA A 54 1.30 -0.20 11.75
C ALA A 54 1.28 1.21 11.15
N GLY A 55 1.51 1.34 9.85
CA GLY A 55 1.41 2.61 9.14
C GLY A 55 0.02 3.23 9.24
N PHE A 56 -1.04 2.42 9.11
CA PHE A 56 -2.41 2.90 9.27
C PHE A 56 -2.65 3.54 10.65
N LYS A 57 -2.18 2.89 11.71
CA LYS A 57 -2.26 3.44 13.08
C LYS A 57 -1.48 4.74 13.22
N GLU A 58 -0.27 4.82 12.66
CA GLU A 58 0.51 6.04 12.64
C GLU A 58 -0.22 7.18 11.89
N GLY A 59 -0.80 6.87 10.73
CA GLY A 59 -1.51 7.85 9.90
C GLY A 59 -2.79 8.36 10.54
N LEU A 60 -3.49 7.52 11.30
CA LEU A 60 -4.63 7.93 12.11
C LEU A 60 -4.20 8.90 13.22
N GLY A 61 -2.98 8.73 13.74
CA GLY A 61 -2.38 9.55 14.78
C GLY A 61 -2.93 9.24 16.18
N ALA A 62 -2.92 10.24 17.07
CA ALA A 62 -3.30 10.07 18.47
C ALA A 62 -4.82 9.94 18.74
N ALA A 63 -5.63 9.75 17.69
CA ALA A 63 -7.07 9.57 17.88
C ALA A 63 -7.36 8.26 18.63
N PRO A 64 -8.15 8.27 19.72
CA PRO A 64 -8.45 7.05 20.45
C PRO A 64 -9.28 6.12 19.55
N ALA A 65 -8.78 4.92 19.31
CA ALA A 65 -9.41 3.93 18.46
C ALA A 65 -9.34 2.52 19.06
N GLU A 66 -10.44 1.79 18.97
CA GLU A 66 -10.50 0.34 19.16
C GLU A 66 -10.41 -0.32 17.77
N TYR A 67 -9.56 -1.34 17.66
CA TYR A 67 -9.38 -2.09 16.43
C TYR A 67 -9.88 -3.51 16.58
N ARG A 68 -10.65 -3.98 15.59
CA ARG A 68 -10.87 -5.41 15.36
C ARG A 68 -10.22 -5.80 14.04
N VAL A 69 -9.55 -6.93 14.03
CA VAL A 69 -8.83 -7.41 12.86
C VAL A 69 -9.39 -8.78 12.46
N PHE A 70 -9.74 -8.92 11.19
CA PHE A 70 -10.08 -10.20 10.58
C PHE A 70 -9.12 -10.49 9.44
N GLN A 71 -8.47 -11.65 9.52
CA GLN A 71 -7.56 -12.12 8.47
C GLN A 71 -8.33 -13.04 7.53
N MET A 72 -8.51 -12.66 6.27
CA MET A 72 -9.12 -13.56 5.30
C MET A 72 -8.24 -14.79 5.05
N ASP A 73 -6.91 -14.63 5.15
CA ASP A 73 -5.92 -15.69 4.97
C ASP A 73 -6.10 -16.40 3.61
N VAL A 74 -6.22 -15.59 2.54
CA VAL A 74 -6.57 -16.06 1.19
C VAL A 74 -5.51 -16.97 0.56
N LYS A 75 -4.30 -17.04 1.12
CA LYS A 75 -3.28 -18.02 0.68
C LYS A 75 -3.67 -19.43 1.10
N ARG A 76 -4.22 -19.60 2.30
CA ARG A 76 -4.75 -20.89 2.78
C ARG A 76 -6.16 -21.13 2.28
N PHE A 77 -7.00 -20.08 2.26
CA PHE A 77 -8.37 -20.10 1.75
C PHE A 77 -8.45 -19.56 0.31
N SER A 78 -7.83 -20.27 -0.63
CA SER A 78 -7.56 -19.74 -1.97
C SER A 78 -8.67 -19.92 -3.01
N THR A 79 -9.64 -20.80 -2.77
CA THR A 79 -10.75 -21.02 -3.70
C THR A 79 -11.73 -19.84 -3.68
N PRO A 80 -12.39 -19.51 -4.81
CA PRO A 80 -13.39 -18.44 -4.84
C PRO A 80 -14.48 -18.60 -3.77
N GLN A 81 -14.95 -19.84 -3.55
CA GLN A 81 -15.93 -20.13 -2.50
C GLN A 81 -15.37 -19.86 -1.10
N ALA A 82 -14.16 -20.33 -0.79
CA ALA A 82 -13.56 -20.11 0.51
C ALA A 82 -13.37 -18.61 0.79
N LYS A 83 -12.93 -17.82 -0.20
CA LYS A 83 -12.81 -16.36 -0.07
C LYS A 83 -14.17 -15.69 0.20
N THR A 84 -15.22 -16.11 -0.51
CA THR A 84 -16.60 -15.64 -0.25
C THR A 84 -17.04 -15.97 1.18
N ASP A 85 -16.78 -17.19 1.65
CA ASP A 85 -17.17 -17.61 3.01
C ASP A 85 -16.42 -16.82 4.08
N ARG A 86 -15.11 -16.58 3.89
CA ARG A 86 -14.31 -15.74 4.80
C ARG A 86 -14.83 -14.31 4.85
N ALA A 87 -15.18 -13.73 3.70
CA ALA A 87 -15.75 -12.38 3.63
C ALA A 87 -17.12 -12.31 4.30
N ALA A 88 -17.97 -13.34 4.18
CA ALA A 88 -19.26 -13.40 4.85
C ALA A 88 -19.13 -13.48 6.39
N VAL A 89 -18.07 -14.13 6.91
CA VAL A 89 -17.76 -14.11 8.35
C VAL A 89 -17.38 -12.68 8.78
N ALA A 90 -16.41 -12.07 8.12
CA ALA A 90 -15.99 -10.69 8.40
C ALA A 90 -17.17 -9.71 8.34
N TRP A 91 -18.05 -9.85 7.33
CA TRP A 91 -19.18 -8.97 7.14
C TRP A 91 -20.21 -9.09 8.26
N ARG A 92 -20.51 -10.30 8.74
CA ARG A 92 -21.38 -10.50 9.92
C ARG A 92 -20.81 -9.83 11.16
N ASP A 93 -19.49 -9.94 11.38
CA ASP A 93 -18.83 -9.29 12.50
C ASP A 93 -18.85 -7.77 12.38
N ILE A 94 -18.67 -7.22 11.17
CA ILE A 94 -18.82 -5.79 10.87
C ILE A 94 -20.24 -5.33 11.20
N GLN A 95 -21.26 -6.05 10.74
CA GLN A 95 -22.66 -5.72 11.03
C GLN A 95 -22.99 -5.80 12.52
N ALA A 96 -22.44 -6.78 13.24
CA ALA A 96 -22.68 -6.92 14.68
C ALA A 96 -21.95 -5.85 15.50
N TRP A 97 -20.71 -5.50 15.13
CA TRP A 97 -19.89 -4.56 15.89
C TRP A 97 -20.11 -3.09 15.53
N GLN A 98 -20.68 -2.81 14.35
CA GLN A 98 -21.03 -1.47 13.87
C GLN A 98 -19.83 -0.50 13.92
N PRO A 99 -18.74 -0.74 13.18
CA PRO A 99 -17.58 0.15 13.17
C PRO A 99 -17.92 1.53 12.60
N ASP A 100 -17.13 2.54 12.98
CA ASP A 100 -17.17 3.87 12.39
C ASP A 100 -16.47 3.91 11.02
N LEU A 101 -15.54 2.97 10.78
CA LEU A 101 -14.81 2.83 9.52
C LEU A 101 -14.35 1.38 9.27
N ILE A 102 -14.38 0.97 8.01
CA ILE A 102 -13.81 -0.30 7.56
C ILE A 102 -12.47 0.00 6.88
N TYR A 103 -11.40 -0.66 7.34
CA TYR A 103 -10.10 -0.63 6.67
C TYR A 103 -9.89 -1.98 5.96
N THR A 104 -9.57 -1.98 4.67
CA THR A 104 -9.22 -3.21 3.95
C THR A 104 -7.80 -3.13 3.40
N SER A 105 -7.00 -4.19 3.58
CA SER A 105 -5.67 -4.27 2.95
C SER A 105 -5.62 -5.32 1.83
N ASP A 106 -5.11 -4.87 0.69
CA ASP A 106 -4.95 -5.60 -0.57
C ASP A 106 -6.27 -6.01 -1.27
N ASP A 107 -6.11 -6.56 -2.47
CA ASP A 107 -7.17 -6.77 -3.45
C ASP A 107 -8.32 -7.70 -3.03
N ASP A 108 -8.04 -8.79 -2.32
CA ASP A 108 -9.11 -9.73 -1.95
C ASP A 108 -10.03 -9.13 -0.88
N ALA A 109 -9.47 -8.50 0.16
CA ALA A 109 -10.27 -7.82 1.18
C ALA A 109 -11.08 -6.68 0.59
N LEU A 110 -10.46 -5.83 -0.24
CA LEU A 110 -11.18 -4.74 -0.93
C LEU A 110 -12.30 -5.30 -1.80
N GLY A 111 -12.01 -6.26 -2.67
CA GLY A 111 -12.98 -6.77 -3.64
C GLY A 111 -14.14 -7.53 -2.98
N TYR A 112 -13.88 -8.37 -1.99
CA TYR A 112 -14.94 -9.16 -1.35
C TYR A 112 -15.76 -8.37 -0.34
N ILE A 113 -15.13 -7.53 0.50
CA ILE A 113 -15.87 -6.70 1.46
C ILE A 113 -16.55 -5.54 0.74
N GLY A 114 -15.88 -4.90 -0.22
CA GLY A 114 -16.43 -3.79 -0.98
C GLY A 114 -17.75 -4.13 -1.66
N ARG A 115 -17.89 -5.35 -2.19
CA ARG A 115 -19.11 -5.82 -2.88
C ARG A 115 -20.28 -6.18 -1.95
N LEU A 116 -20.03 -6.36 -0.66
CA LEU A 116 -21.09 -6.61 0.33
C LEU A 116 -21.69 -5.32 0.90
N ARG A 117 -21.06 -4.17 0.62
CA ARG A 117 -21.47 -2.86 1.13
C ARG A 117 -22.61 -2.25 0.33
N ASP A 118 -23.36 -1.42 1.02
CA ASP A 118 -24.43 -0.56 0.50
C ASP A 118 -24.20 0.90 0.92
N ASP A 119 -25.14 1.78 0.57
CA ASP A 119 -25.06 3.22 0.90
C ASP A 119 -25.16 3.50 2.42
N ALA A 120 -25.70 2.57 3.21
CA ALA A 120 -25.81 2.68 4.66
C ALA A 120 -24.56 2.18 5.39
N SER A 121 -23.65 1.51 4.69
CA SER A 121 -22.43 0.94 5.26
C SER A 121 -21.44 2.03 5.70
N PRO A 122 -20.64 1.80 6.77
CA PRO A 122 -19.58 2.71 7.18
C PRO A 122 -18.59 3.01 6.04
N PRO A 123 -17.93 4.18 6.01
CA PRO A 123 -16.91 4.49 5.01
C PRO A 123 -15.82 3.42 4.98
N LEU A 124 -15.35 3.11 3.77
CA LEU A 124 -14.26 2.15 3.55
C LEU A 124 -13.01 2.89 3.09
N VAL A 125 -11.89 2.60 3.73
CA VAL A 125 -10.56 3.01 3.27
C VAL A 125 -9.77 1.76 2.93
N PHE A 126 -9.09 1.74 1.78
CA PHE A 126 -8.20 0.65 1.41
C PHE A 126 -6.74 1.07 1.23
N SER A 127 -5.82 0.12 1.31
CA SER A 127 -4.41 0.27 0.88
C SER A 127 -3.90 -1.00 0.22
N GLY A 128 -2.84 -0.90 -0.59
CA GLY A 128 -2.20 -2.08 -1.19
C GLY A 128 -3.00 -2.72 -2.33
N ALA A 129 -3.96 -2.01 -2.93
CA ALA A 129 -4.71 -2.54 -4.06
C ALA A 129 -3.94 -2.29 -5.36
N ASN A 130 -3.60 -3.34 -6.10
CA ASN A 130 -2.89 -3.23 -7.38
C ASN A 130 -3.82 -3.30 -8.59
N ARG A 131 -5.09 -3.68 -8.41
CA ARG A 131 -6.14 -3.62 -9.44
C ARG A 131 -7.01 -2.38 -9.31
N SER A 132 -7.65 -2.00 -10.41
CA SER A 132 -8.58 -0.86 -10.44
C SER A 132 -9.87 -1.18 -9.69
N LEU A 133 -10.61 -0.14 -9.26
CA LEU A 133 -11.95 -0.35 -8.69
C LEU A 133 -12.90 -1.07 -9.66
N THR A 134 -12.75 -0.83 -10.97
CA THR A 134 -13.54 -1.50 -12.00
C THR A 134 -13.26 -3.01 -12.02
N ASP A 135 -12.02 -3.44 -11.83
CA ASP A 135 -11.67 -4.87 -11.74
C ASP A 135 -12.33 -5.56 -10.54
N HIS A 136 -12.68 -4.78 -9.52
CA HIS A 136 -13.41 -5.24 -8.33
C HIS A 136 -14.94 -5.10 -8.45
N GLY A 137 -15.45 -4.46 -9.50
CA GLY A 137 -16.87 -4.11 -9.64
C GLY A 137 -17.32 -3.01 -8.68
N LEU A 138 -16.43 -2.07 -8.37
CA LEU A 138 -16.61 -0.98 -7.39
C LEU A 138 -16.57 0.42 -8.03
N GLU A 139 -16.67 0.53 -9.36
CA GLU A 139 -16.54 1.80 -10.09
C GLU A 139 -17.66 2.81 -9.77
N ARG A 140 -18.78 2.35 -9.21
CA ARG A 140 -19.92 3.19 -8.79
C ARG A 140 -19.97 3.45 -7.28
N ALA A 141 -19.04 2.91 -6.51
CA ALA A 141 -19.06 3.04 -5.06
C ALA A 141 -18.62 4.45 -4.63
N SER A 142 -19.49 5.15 -3.90
CA SER A 142 -19.28 6.55 -3.49
C SER A 142 -18.77 6.71 -2.05
N ASN A 143 -18.99 5.72 -1.19
CA ASN A 143 -18.54 5.76 0.21
C ASN A 143 -17.23 4.99 0.42
N LEU A 144 -16.26 5.13 -0.49
CA LEU A 144 -14.92 4.55 -0.34
C LEU A 144 -13.83 5.45 -0.92
N THR A 145 -12.63 5.31 -0.38
CA THR A 145 -11.39 5.92 -0.88
C THR A 145 -10.21 5.02 -0.51
N GLY A 146 -8.99 5.34 -0.92
CA GLY A 146 -7.85 4.49 -0.58
C GLY A 146 -6.58 4.77 -1.35
N VAL A 147 -5.64 3.84 -1.20
CA VAL A 147 -4.26 3.95 -1.69
C VAL A 147 -3.97 2.79 -2.64
N LEU A 148 -3.56 3.14 -3.86
CA LEU A 148 -3.17 2.15 -4.86
C LEU A 148 -1.72 1.70 -4.65
N GLU A 149 -1.47 0.42 -4.87
CA GLU A 149 -0.12 -0.14 -4.97
C GLU A 149 0.40 0.10 -6.39
N GLU A 150 1.36 1.00 -6.53
CA GLU A 150 2.06 1.23 -7.79
C GLU A 150 3.57 1.25 -7.61
N GLU A 151 4.27 0.87 -8.66
CA GLU A 151 5.72 0.75 -8.69
C GLU A 151 6.41 2.12 -8.76
N HIS A 152 7.41 2.33 -7.90
CA HIS A 152 8.28 3.52 -7.91
C HIS A 152 9.37 3.44 -8.99
N PHE A 153 8.96 3.26 -10.25
CA PHE A 153 9.89 3.04 -11.37
C PHE A 153 10.90 4.16 -11.55
N ALA A 154 10.45 5.42 -11.54
CA ALA A 154 11.34 6.54 -11.80
C ALA A 154 12.39 6.70 -10.69
N GLU A 155 11.96 6.55 -9.44
CA GLU A 155 12.80 6.63 -8.26
C GLU A 155 13.80 5.45 -8.20
N SER A 156 13.37 4.23 -8.53
CA SER A 156 14.26 3.07 -8.64
C SER A 156 15.32 3.25 -9.72
N VAL A 157 14.96 3.79 -10.89
CA VAL A 157 15.92 4.08 -11.97
C VAL A 157 16.91 5.18 -11.56
N GLN A 158 16.47 6.19 -10.81
CA GLN A 158 17.35 7.23 -10.27
C GLN A 158 18.34 6.67 -9.25
N LEU A 159 17.89 5.81 -8.33
CA LEU A 159 18.77 5.11 -7.39
C LEU A 159 19.79 4.25 -8.14
N LEU A 160 19.33 3.47 -9.11
CA LEU A 160 20.19 2.65 -9.97
C LEU A 160 21.25 3.48 -10.71
N ARG A 161 20.89 4.65 -11.26
CA ARG A 161 21.84 5.58 -11.90
C ARG A 161 22.84 6.16 -10.90
N THR A 162 22.42 6.39 -9.66
CA THR A 162 23.32 6.85 -8.58
C THR A 162 24.39 5.80 -8.26
N LEU A 163 24.03 4.51 -8.34
CA LEU A 163 24.94 3.40 -8.06
C LEU A 163 25.83 3.01 -9.25
N SER A 164 25.29 2.98 -10.47
CA SER A 164 25.99 2.42 -11.64
C SER A 164 26.40 3.45 -12.71
N GLY A 165 25.85 4.68 -12.67
CA GLY A 165 26.27 5.83 -13.49
C GLY A 165 26.05 5.73 -15.02
N ARG A 166 25.90 4.53 -15.59
CA ARG A 166 25.89 4.27 -17.04
C ARG A 166 24.54 3.79 -17.59
N VAL A 167 23.48 3.84 -16.79
CA VAL A 167 22.18 3.27 -17.18
C VAL A 167 21.40 4.22 -18.09
N ARG A 168 21.17 3.80 -19.34
CA ARG A 168 20.29 4.48 -20.31
C ARG A 168 19.27 3.52 -20.90
N ARG A 169 19.71 2.35 -21.34
CA ARG A 169 18.89 1.32 -21.99
C ARG A 169 18.49 0.27 -20.97
N LEU A 170 17.19 0.16 -20.71
CA LEU A 170 16.62 -0.81 -19.79
C LEU A 170 15.98 -1.95 -20.57
N ALA A 171 16.24 -3.19 -20.14
CA ALA A 171 15.40 -4.32 -20.50
C ALA A 171 14.37 -4.54 -19.39
N VAL A 172 13.11 -4.74 -19.75
CA VAL A 172 12.05 -5.16 -18.81
C VAL A 172 11.69 -6.60 -19.11
N ILE A 173 11.68 -7.46 -18.09
CA ILE A 173 11.32 -8.87 -18.26
C ILE A 173 10.36 -9.35 -17.18
N SER A 174 9.35 -10.10 -17.58
CA SER A 174 8.38 -10.75 -16.70
C SER A 174 7.99 -12.14 -17.20
N ASP A 175 7.26 -12.87 -16.36
CA ASP A 175 6.42 -13.98 -16.82
C ASP A 175 5.21 -13.46 -17.62
N ALA A 176 4.51 -14.36 -18.31
CA ALA A 176 3.39 -14.00 -19.19
C ALA A 176 2.04 -13.82 -18.45
N ALA A 177 2.03 -13.57 -17.14
CA ALA A 177 0.78 -13.37 -16.42
C ALA A 177 0.08 -12.06 -16.87
N PRO A 178 -1.25 -12.06 -17.08
CA PRO A 178 -1.98 -10.91 -17.62
C PRO A 178 -1.86 -9.61 -16.80
N HIS A 179 -1.65 -9.72 -15.49
CA HIS A 179 -1.54 -8.57 -14.60
C HIS A 179 -0.26 -7.74 -14.81
N TRP A 180 0.73 -8.24 -15.56
CA TRP A 180 1.92 -7.45 -15.91
C TRP A 180 1.67 -6.42 -17.00
N ALA A 181 0.65 -6.58 -17.84
CA ALA A 181 0.40 -5.66 -18.94
C ALA A 181 0.15 -4.21 -18.46
N PRO A 182 -0.72 -3.95 -17.45
CA PRO A 182 -0.88 -2.61 -16.90
C PRO A 182 0.41 -2.05 -16.27
N VAL A 183 1.18 -2.87 -15.56
CA VAL A 183 2.47 -2.48 -14.96
C VAL A 183 3.45 -2.03 -16.04
N ILE A 184 3.60 -2.81 -17.11
CA ILE A 184 4.48 -2.51 -18.23
C ILE A 184 4.04 -1.22 -18.94
N GLN A 185 2.74 -0.97 -19.08
CA GLN A 185 2.26 0.30 -19.65
C GLN A 185 2.62 1.50 -18.76
N ARG A 186 2.48 1.38 -17.44
CA ARG A 186 2.94 2.42 -16.50
C ARG A 186 4.45 2.65 -16.60
N ILE A 187 5.24 1.58 -16.71
CA ILE A 187 6.69 1.65 -16.90
C ILE A 187 7.04 2.34 -18.22
N ARG A 188 6.36 2.01 -19.33
CA ARG A 188 6.53 2.69 -20.62
C ARG A 188 6.25 4.19 -20.52
N ALA A 189 5.14 4.57 -19.91
CA ALA A 189 4.78 5.98 -19.73
C ALA A 189 5.81 6.73 -18.87
N ARG A 190 6.24 6.14 -17.75
CA ARG A 190 7.25 6.74 -16.87
C ARG A 190 8.61 6.83 -17.55
N ALA A 191 9.05 5.80 -18.26
CA ALA A 191 10.30 5.82 -19.02
C ALA A 191 10.30 6.89 -20.12
N ALA A 192 9.20 7.05 -20.86
CA ALA A 192 9.06 8.10 -21.87
C ALA A 192 9.14 9.53 -21.28
N ALA A 193 8.75 9.70 -20.01
CA ALA A 193 8.87 10.95 -19.29
C ALA A 193 10.25 11.19 -18.65
N MET A 194 11.19 10.24 -18.75
CA MET A 194 12.53 10.31 -18.15
C MET A 194 13.61 10.57 -19.21
N PRO A 195 14.22 11.78 -19.26
CA PRO A 195 15.26 12.08 -20.22
C PRO A 195 16.48 11.14 -20.10
N GLY A 196 16.88 10.58 -21.24
CA GLY A 196 18.04 9.70 -21.35
C GLY A 196 17.79 8.26 -20.89
N ILE A 197 16.53 7.89 -20.65
CA ILE A 197 16.10 6.50 -20.43
C ILE A 197 15.34 6.00 -21.64
N GLU A 198 15.64 4.76 -22.03
CA GLU A 198 14.99 4.03 -23.12
C GLU A 198 14.66 2.62 -22.64
N LEU A 199 13.47 2.12 -22.99
CA LEU A 199 13.15 0.70 -22.83
C LEU A 199 13.58 -0.04 -24.11
N ALA A 200 14.82 -0.53 -24.12
CA ALA A 200 15.42 -1.19 -25.28
C ALA A 200 14.78 -2.55 -25.58
N GLN A 201 14.32 -3.25 -24.56
CA GLN A 201 13.64 -4.54 -24.68
C GLN A 201 12.52 -4.64 -23.64
N VAL A 202 11.41 -5.29 -24.02
CA VAL A 202 10.31 -5.65 -23.12
C VAL A 202 9.85 -7.05 -23.48
N ASP A 203 10.22 -8.03 -22.67
CA ASP A 203 9.97 -9.45 -22.93
C ASP A 203 9.01 -10.05 -21.87
N LEU A 204 7.99 -10.76 -22.35
CA LEU A 204 7.12 -11.61 -21.52
C LEU A 204 7.42 -13.05 -21.88
N THR A 205 7.86 -13.84 -20.91
CA THR A 205 8.30 -15.22 -21.13
C THR A 205 7.46 -16.21 -20.34
N SER A 206 7.16 -17.37 -20.91
CA SER A 206 6.45 -18.45 -20.19
C SER A 206 7.37 -19.61 -19.82
N ARG A 207 8.53 -19.72 -20.48
CA ARG A 207 9.50 -20.80 -20.28
C ARG A 207 10.77 -20.27 -19.64
N TYR A 208 11.29 -21.03 -18.68
CA TYR A 208 12.50 -20.65 -17.96
C TYR A 208 13.73 -20.61 -18.88
N ALA A 209 13.87 -21.55 -19.81
CA ALA A 209 14.96 -21.53 -20.79
C ALA A 209 14.94 -20.27 -21.68
N GLU A 210 13.75 -19.77 -22.03
CA GLU A 210 13.61 -18.53 -22.79
C GLU A 210 14.03 -17.32 -21.95
N PHE A 211 13.53 -17.24 -20.70
CA PHE A 211 13.94 -16.21 -19.74
C PHE A 211 15.47 -16.14 -19.61
N GLN A 212 16.13 -17.30 -19.44
CA GLN A 212 17.59 -17.39 -19.34
C GLN A 212 18.29 -16.86 -20.60
N SER A 213 17.77 -17.21 -21.78
CA SER A 213 18.31 -16.74 -23.06
C SER A 213 18.17 -15.22 -23.21
N ARG A 214 17.01 -14.65 -22.83
CA ARG A 214 16.77 -13.20 -22.85
C ARG A 214 17.72 -12.44 -21.91
N VAL A 215 17.88 -12.91 -20.68
CA VAL A 215 18.81 -12.29 -19.72
C VAL A 215 20.25 -12.30 -20.23
N LYS A 216 20.70 -13.41 -20.83
CA LYS A 216 22.04 -13.48 -21.47
C LYS A 216 22.15 -12.52 -22.65
N HIS A 217 21.11 -12.44 -23.48
CA HIS A 217 21.06 -11.54 -24.63
C HIS A 217 21.20 -10.07 -24.19
N TYR A 218 20.53 -9.64 -23.12
CA TYR A 218 20.70 -8.28 -22.60
C TYR A 218 22.15 -7.95 -22.28
N GLY A 219 22.87 -8.90 -21.65
CA GLY A 219 24.28 -8.77 -21.30
C GLY A 219 25.26 -8.70 -22.48
N GLN A 220 24.82 -9.03 -23.70
CA GLN A 220 25.61 -8.93 -24.93
C GLN A 220 25.62 -7.50 -25.53
N GLY A 221 25.31 -6.48 -24.72
CA GLY A 221 25.28 -5.08 -25.13
C GLY A 221 23.90 -4.57 -25.57
N HIS A 222 22.85 -5.37 -25.36
CA HIS A 222 21.46 -5.01 -25.72
C HIS A 222 20.71 -4.26 -24.62
N ALA A 223 21.23 -4.24 -23.39
CA ALA A 223 20.77 -3.35 -22.33
C ALA A 223 21.91 -2.97 -21.38
N ASP A 224 21.72 -1.87 -20.64
CA ASP A 224 22.65 -1.40 -19.60
C ASP A 224 22.20 -1.87 -18.21
N ALA A 225 20.92 -2.17 -18.03
CA ALA A 225 20.34 -2.71 -16.80
C ALA A 225 19.04 -3.47 -17.07
N VAL A 226 18.59 -4.25 -16.08
CA VAL A 226 17.38 -5.08 -16.18
C VAL A 226 16.36 -4.73 -15.09
N VAL A 227 15.09 -4.63 -15.48
CA VAL A 227 13.94 -4.50 -14.59
C VAL A 227 13.23 -5.85 -14.53
N TYR A 228 13.33 -6.52 -13.38
CA TYR A 228 12.64 -7.78 -13.14
C TYR A 228 11.28 -7.52 -12.48
N LEU A 229 10.20 -7.92 -13.16
CA LEU A 229 8.84 -7.90 -12.62
C LEU A 229 8.51 -9.27 -11.98
N GLY A 230 7.37 -9.87 -12.33
CA GLY A 230 7.03 -11.23 -11.90
C GLY A 230 7.81 -12.29 -12.62
N ILE A 231 8.28 -13.27 -11.85
CA ILE A 231 9.01 -14.46 -12.33
C ILE A 231 8.47 -15.69 -11.60
N PHE A 232 7.15 -15.73 -11.42
CA PHE A 232 6.47 -16.73 -10.60
C PHE A 232 5.85 -17.84 -11.43
N ASN A 233 5.61 -17.60 -12.72
CA ASN A 233 4.88 -18.53 -13.59
C ASN A 233 5.76 -19.15 -14.69
N LEU A 234 7.09 -19.01 -14.59
CA LEU A 234 8.02 -19.61 -15.55
C LEU A 234 7.99 -21.13 -15.44
N LYS A 235 7.84 -21.82 -16.58
CA LYS A 235 7.81 -23.28 -16.65
C LYS A 235 9.16 -23.86 -17.06
N ASP A 236 9.55 -24.96 -16.40
CA ASP A 236 10.66 -25.80 -16.86
C ASP A 236 10.24 -26.67 -18.07
N ASP A 237 11.18 -27.46 -18.61
CA ASP A 237 10.92 -28.32 -19.76
C ASP A 237 9.91 -29.44 -19.49
N SER A 238 9.63 -29.74 -18.21
CA SER A 238 8.59 -30.67 -17.78
C SER A 238 7.24 -29.99 -17.51
N GLY A 239 7.11 -28.69 -17.79
CA GLY A 239 5.90 -27.91 -17.56
C GLY A 239 5.65 -27.53 -16.10
N ARG A 240 6.60 -27.80 -15.19
CA ARG A 240 6.48 -27.45 -13.77
C ARG A 240 6.91 -26.01 -13.53
N ASN A 241 6.30 -25.38 -12.54
CA ASN A 241 6.66 -24.02 -12.14
C ASN A 241 8.07 -24.00 -11.53
N VAL A 242 8.94 -23.12 -12.02
CA VAL A 242 10.25 -22.88 -11.41
C VAL A 242 10.07 -21.92 -10.23
N PRO A 243 10.52 -22.26 -9.02
CA PRO A 243 10.41 -21.34 -7.88
C PRO A 243 11.15 -20.03 -8.15
N TYR A 244 10.52 -18.90 -7.85
CA TYR A 244 11.10 -17.58 -8.14
C TYR A 244 12.49 -17.41 -7.49
N LYS A 245 12.72 -17.98 -6.29
CA LYS A 245 14.03 -17.95 -5.61
C LYS A 245 15.12 -18.62 -6.44
N THR A 246 14.78 -19.72 -7.14
CA THR A 246 15.69 -20.40 -8.07
C THR A 246 16.01 -19.50 -9.27
N VAL A 247 15.00 -18.82 -9.81
CA VAL A 247 15.17 -17.88 -10.95
C VAL A 247 16.06 -16.70 -10.54
N GLN A 248 15.83 -16.07 -9.39
CA GLN A 248 16.63 -14.92 -8.94
C GLN A 248 18.06 -15.31 -8.59
N ARG A 249 18.27 -16.47 -7.96
CA ARG A 249 19.62 -17.00 -7.73
C ARG A 249 20.36 -17.21 -9.04
N TRP A 250 19.70 -17.81 -10.04
CA TRP A 250 20.30 -17.98 -11.36
C TRP A 250 20.65 -16.64 -12.01
N VAL A 251 19.77 -15.63 -11.95
CA VAL A 251 20.07 -14.27 -12.43
C VAL A 251 21.32 -13.72 -11.75
N THR A 252 21.38 -13.85 -10.42
CA THR A 252 22.51 -13.39 -9.62
C THR A 252 23.81 -14.06 -10.09
N GLU A 253 23.79 -15.36 -10.38
CA GLU A 253 24.96 -16.13 -10.82
C GLU A 253 25.35 -15.92 -12.30
N ASN A 254 24.43 -15.46 -13.15
CA ASN A 254 24.61 -15.47 -14.62
C ASN A 254 24.49 -14.10 -15.30
N SER A 255 24.07 -13.05 -14.58
CA SER A 255 23.97 -11.69 -15.10
C SER A 255 24.96 -10.76 -14.42
N ALA A 256 25.75 -10.05 -15.23
CA ALA A 256 26.64 -8.97 -14.80
C ALA A 256 26.00 -7.58 -14.96
N LEU A 257 24.74 -7.50 -15.40
CA LEU A 257 24.02 -6.23 -15.48
C LEU A 257 23.47 -5.84 -14.10
N PRO A 258 23.50 -4.54 -13.75
CA PRO A 258 22.80 -4.04 -12.58
C PRO A 258 21.28 -4.15 -12.82
N ASP A 259 20.53 -4.38 -11.74
CA ASP A 259 19.12 -4.73 -11.84
C ASP A 259 18.25 -4.05 -10.77
N ILE A 260 16.98 -3.85 -11.11
CA ILE A 260 15.96 -3.33 -10.20
C ILE A 260 14.71 -4.20 -10.24
N SER A 261 13.90 -4.10 -9.20
CA SER A 261 12.53 -4.61 -9.11
C SER A 261 11.71 -3.60 -8.30
N PHE A 262 10.62 -3.99 -7.63
CA PHE A 262 9.79 -3.07 -6.84
C PHE A 262 9.36 -3.57 -5.45
N TRP A 263 9.61 -4.84 -5.14
CA TRP A 263 9.25 -5.43 -3.85
C TRP A 263 10.50 -5.80 -3.06
N ILE A 264 10.48 -5.57 -1.74
CA ILE A 264 11.65 -5.76 -0.86
C ILE A 264 12.16 -7.20 -0.86
N ASP A 265 11.27 -8.19 -1.01
CA ASP A 265 11.65 -9.59 -1.09
C ASP A 265 12.56 -9.89 -2.30
N ARG A 266 12.42 -9.13 -3.39
CA ARG A 266 13.30 -9.27 -4.56
C ARG A 266 14.73 -8.86 -4.25
N ILE A 267 14.92 -7.85 -3.39
CA ILE A 267 16.24 -7.36 -2.95
C ILE A 267 16.93 -8.40 -2.05
N HIS A 268 16.19 -8.96 -1.09
CA HIS A 268 16.67 -10.09 -0.25
C HIS A 268 17.12 -11.30 -1.09
N HIS A 269 16.52 -11.47 -2.27
CA HIS A 269 16.83 -12.54 -3.20
C HIS A 269 17.70 -12.11 -4.40
N GLY A 270 18.48 -11.04 -4.26
CA GLY A 270 19.63 -10.79 -5.14
C GLY A 270 19.47 -9.69 -6.19
N VAL A 271 18.34 -8.97 -6.20
CA VAL A 271 18.24 -7.70 -6.96
C VAL A 271 19.08 -6.62 -6.29
N LEU A 272 19.80 -5.82 -7.09
CA LEU A 272 20.76 -4.83 -6.64
C LEU A 272 20.12 -3.71 -5.81
N CYS A 273 19.09 -3.06 -6.34
CA CYS A 273 18.45 -1.96 -5.62
C CYS A 273 17.02 -1.71 -6.10
N SER A 274 16.26 -0.94 -5.31
CA SER A 274 14.98 -0.37 -5.71
C SER A 274 14.57 0.70 -4.71
N VAL A 275 13.74 1.64 -5.14
CA VAL A 275 12.78 2.26 -4.23
C VAL A 275 11.57 1.33 -4.18
N THR A 276 11.48 0.52 -3.13
CA THR A 276 10.44 -0.52 -3.03
C THR A 276 9.11 0.09 -2.65
N ILE A 277 8.03 -0.58 -3.01
CA ILE A 277 6.72 -0.30 -2.45
C ILE A 277 6.80 -0.55 -0.94
N SER A 278 6.37 0.43 -0.14
CA SER A 278 6.44 0.37 1.31
C SER A 278 5.07 0.04 1.89
N GLU A 279 4.99 -1.09 2.59
CA GLU A 279 3.83 -1.47 3.39
C GLU A 279 3.44 -0.36 4.38
N HIS A 280 4.45 0.25 5.01
CA HIS A 280 4.25 1.31 5.98
C HIS A 280 3.66 2.56 5.34
N GLU A 281 4.20 3.03 4.22
CA GLU A 281 3.67 4.23 3.55
C GLU A 281 2.26 4.00 2.98
N GLN A 282 1.95 2.79 2.52
CA GLN A 282 0.61 2.39 2.09
C GLN A 282 -0.39 2.53 3.25
N GLY A 283 -0.03 1.95 4.40
CA GLY A 283 -0.78 2.10 5.65
C GLY A 283 -0.92 3.55 6.08
N LEU A 284 0.19 4.29 6.14
CA LEU A 284 0.26 5.68 6.59
C LEU A 284 -0.65 6.60 5.78
N ALA A 285 -0.62 6.46 4.46
CA ALA A 285 -1.51 7.21 3.58
C ALA A 285 -2.98 6.86 3.83
N ALA A 286 -3.32 5.57 3.99
CA ALA A 286 -4.68 5.14 4.31
C ALA A 286 -5.14 5.64 5.71
N GLY A 287 -4.27 5.61 6.71
CA GLY A 287 -4.55 6.14 8.04
C GLY A 287 -4.87 7.63 8.01
N ARG A 288 -4.16 8.41 7.18
CA ARG A 288 -4.45 9.84 6.97
C ARG A 288 -5.80 10.06 6.29
N LEU A 289 -6.18 9.22 5.33
CA LEU A 289 -7.52 9.25 4.73
C LEU A 289 -8.60 8.93 5.77
N ALA A 290 -8.38 7.90 6.60
CA ALA A 290 -9.29 7.54 7.69
C ALA A 290 -9.44 8.67 8.71
N ARG A 291 -8.35 9.35 9.09
CA ARG A 291 -8.38 10.54 9.95
C ARG A 291 -9.20 11.66 9.33
N ALA A 292 -9.00 11.92 8.03
CA ALA A 292 -9.73 12.96 7.31
C ALA A 292 -11.26 12.70 7.30
N ILE A 293 -11.67 11.43 7.25
CA ILE A 293 -13.07 11.02 7.33
C ILE A 293 -13.60 11.13 8.77
N LEU A 294 -12.93 10.48 9.71
CA LEU A 294 -13.44 10.27 11.08
C LEU A 294 -13.33 11.51 11.97
N ILE A 295 -12.28 12.32 11.77
CA ILE A 295 -11.96 13.47 12.61
C ILE A 295 -12.32 14.78 11.90
N ASP A 296 -11.87 14.93 10.65
CA ASP A 296 -12.06 16.19 9.91
C ASP A 296 -13.43 16.26 9.22
N GLY A 297 -14.22 15.17 9.24
CA GLY A 297 -15.59 15.12 8.73
C GLY A 297 -15.70 15.14 7.20
N ARG A 298 -14.63 14.81 6.47
CA ARG A 298 -14.65 14.73 5.00
C ARG A 298 -15.40 13.49 4.53
N ARG A 299 -16.09 13.60 3.38
CA ARG A 299 -16.70 12.45 2.73
C ARG A 299 -15.63 11.64 1.99
N ALA A 300 -15.75 10.32 2.01
CA ALA A 300 -14.83 9.43 1.29
C ALA A 300 -14.81 9.73 -0.22
N ALA A 301 -15.96 10.01 -0.85
CA ALA A 301 -16.07 10.43 -2.25
C ALA A 301 -15.27 11.68 -2.61
N ASP A 302 -15.00 12.57 -1.65
CA ASP A 302 -14.25 13.81 -1.89
C ASP A 302 -12.74 13.64 -1.66
N LEU A 303 -12.30 12.43 -1.34
CA LEU A 303 -10.90 12.08 -1.11
C LEU A 303 -10.35 11.28 -2.29
N PRO A 304 -9.21 11.70 -2.87
CA PRO A 304 -8.72 11.08 -4.08
C PRO A 304 -8.15 9.69 -3.78
N ILE A 305 -8.31 8.78 -4.75
CA ILE A 305 -7.64 7.49 -4.75
C ILE A 305 -6.34 7.66 -5.51
N LEU A 306 -5.22 7.58 -4.80
CA LEU A 306 -3.89 7.83 -5.36
C LEU A 306 -2.89 6.77 -4.91
N PRO A 307 -1.84 6.49 -5.70
CA PRO A 307 -0.72 5.70 -5.22
C PRO A 307 0.09 6.46 -4.16
N THR A 308 0.93 5.73 -3.42
CA THR A 308 1.92 6.34 -2.51
C THR A 308 2.91 7.19 -3.30
N VAL A 309 3.27 8.35 -2.74
CA VAL A 309 4.33 9.21 -3.31
C VAL A 309 5.72 8.71 -2.89
N LYS A 310 5.82 8.14 -1.69
CA LYS A 310 7.08 7.63 -1.12
C LYS A 310 7.10 6.11 -1.19
N GLY A 311 8.25 5.59 -1.63
CA GLY A 311 8.63 4.20 -1.40
C GLY A 311 9.81 4.12 -0.43
N HIS A 312 10.35 2.93 -0.26
CA HIS A 312 11.48 2.67 0.63
C HIS A 312 12.74 2.31 -0.18
N PRO A 313 13.77 3.15 -0.21
CA PRO A 313 15.04 2.80 -0.86
C PRO A 313 15.64 1.56 -0.20
N ALA A 314 16.05 0.59 -1.00
CA ALA A 314 16.69 -0.63 -0.55
C ALA A 314 17.85 -1.02 -1.48
N ILE A 315 18.95 -1.47 -0.90
CA ILE A 315 20.17 -1.83 -1.61
C ILE A 315 20.69 -3.17 -1.11
N SER A 316 20.95 -4.10 -2.04
CA SER A 316 21.69 -5.33 -1.78
C SER A 316 23.19 -5.06 -1.90
N LEU A 317 23.87 -4.97 -0.75
CA LEU A 317 25.33 -4.88 -0.71
C LEU A 317 26.01 -6.15 -1.19
N ALA A 318 25.40 -7.32 -0.97
CA ALA A 318 25.90 -8.57 -1.52
C ALA A 318 25.94 -8.51 -3.06
N ARG A 319 24.84 -8.05 -3.68
CA ARG A 319 24.77 -7.89 -5.14
C ARG A 319 25.69 -6.79 -5.64
N ALA A 320 25.77 -5.65 -4.95
CA ALA A 320 26.66 -4.55 -5.32
C ALA A 320 28.12 -5.00 -5.38
N ARG A 321 28.61 -5.73 -4.37
CA ARG A 321 29.97 -6.30 -4.35
C ARG A 321 30.20 -7.25 -5.52
N GLN A 322 29.24 -8.12 -5.81
CA GLN A 322 29.33 -9.06 -6.93
C GLN A 322 29.43 -8.34 -8.28
N LEU A 323 28.76 -7.20 -8.43
CA LEU A 323 28.80 -6.36 -9.62
C LEU A 323 30.00 -5.37 -9.64
N GLY A 324 30.86 -5.39 -8.62
CA GLY A 324 31.98 -4.44 -8.51
C GLY A 324 31.53 -2.98 -8.25
N ILE A 325 30.32 -2.78 -7.72
CA ILE A 325 29.74 -1.46 -7.43
C ILE A 325 30.11 -1.04 -6.00
N THR A 326 30.74 0.13 -5.88
CA THR A 326 31.01 0.76 -4.58
C THR A 326 29.85 1.67 -4.21
N VAL A 327 29.13 1.33 -3.14
CA VAL A 327 28.00 2.13 -2.63
C VAL A 327 28.52 3.26 -1.74
N LYS A 328 28.12 4.49 -2.03
CA LYS A 328 28.50 5.67 -1.23
C LYS A 328 27.85 5.63 0.14
N ALA A 329 28.52 6.20 1.15
CA ALA A 329 28.01 6.26 2.52
C ALA A 329 26.63 6.96 2.63
N THR A 330 26.35 7.95 1.77
CA THR A 330 25.05 8.63 1.73
C THR A 330 23.91 7.66 1.44
N GLU A 331 24.09 6.80 0.44
CA GLU A 331 23.07 5.81 0.05
C GLU A 331 22.91 4.72 1.10
N LEU A 332 23.98 4.38 1.82
CA LEU A 332 23.95 3.40 2.92
C LEU A 332 23.11 3.89 4.11
N LEU A 333 23.13 5.19 4.39
CA LEU A 333 22.42 5.78 5.52
C LEU A 333 20.95 6.07 5.21
N SER A 334 20.58 6.15 3.93
CA SER A 334 19.22 6.50 3.49
C SER A 334 18.42 5.32 2.94
N SER A 335 18.96 4.10 2.98
CA SER A 335 18.33 2.91 2.41
C SER A 335 18.32 1.74 3.38
N GLU A 336 17.34 0.84 3.26
CA GLU A 336 17.43 -0.50 3.86
C GLU A 336 18.56 -1.29 3.19
N ILE A 337 19.46 -1.83 4.00
CA ILE A 337 20.65 -2.52 3.52
C ILE A 337 20.54 -4.01 3.72
N VAL A 338 20.52 -4.74 2.61
CA VAL A 338 20.61 -6.19 2.58
C VAL A 338 22.08 -6.57 2.41
N THR A 339 22.70 -7.06 3.48
CA THR A 339 24.15 -7.35 3.54
C THR A 339 24.53 -8.70 2.93
N GLU A 340 23.59 -9.63 2.88
CA GLU A 340 23.75 -11.01 2.39
C GLU A 340 22.49 -11.49 1.67
N PHE A 341 22.63 -12.48 0.79
CA PHE A 341 21.48 -13.10 0.14
C PHE A 341 20.73 -14.00 1.11
N GLU A 342 19.40 -14.02 1.02
CA GLU A 342 18.56 -14.79 1.95
C GLU A 342 18.86 -16.30 1.92
N TRP A 343 19.31 -16.85 0.79
CA TRP A 343 19.69 -18.28 0.70
C TRP A 343 20.99 -18.63 1.42
N ASN A 344 21.78 -17.64 1.85
CA ASN A 344 22.96 -17.89 2.69
C ASN A 344 22.60 -18.09 4.16
N LYS A 345 21.48 -17.49 4.62
CA LYS A 345 20.99 -17.65 6.00
C LYS A 345 20.43 -19.04 6.28
N ALA A 346 19.91 -19.72 5.26
CA ALA A 346 19.39 -21.07 5.38
C ALA A 346 20.48 -22.16 5.44
N ALA A 347 21.76 -21.78 5.21
CA ALA A 347 22.90 -22.68 5.18
C ALA A 347 23.77 -22.62 6.45
N GLY A 348 23.43 -21.75 7.40
CA GLY A 348 24.01 -21.67 8.75
C GLY A 348 22.93 -21.91 9.79
#